data_AF-A0A8T6FDQ3-F1
#
_entry.id   AF-A0A8T6FDQ3-F1
#
_cell.length_a   1.000
_cell.length_b   1.000
_cell.length_c   1.000
_cell.angle_alpha   90.00
_cell.angle_beta   90.00
_cell.angle_gamma   90.00
#
_symmetry.space_group_name_H-M   'P 1'
#
loop_
_entity.id
_entity.type
_entity.pdbx_description
1 polymer ?
#
loop_
_entity_poly.entity_id
_entity_poly.type
_entity_poly.pdbx_seq_one_letter_code
_entity_poly.pdbx_strand_id
1 'polypeptide(L)'
;HIVLRGGSAGPNYDRESVIGCEQALADAGLTANVMVDCSHANSNKDHTRQPLVAESVAEQIAAGNRSIVGLMLESNLGAGNQKLGDPASLEYGVSITDACVDWEETETLLRSLATGLAAPLRDRLGAENQTNAIAAG
;
A
#
# COMPACT_ATOMS: atom_id res chain seq x y z
N HIS A 1 -12.13 -5.67 -4.03
CA HIS A 1 -11.35 -4.82 -3.10
C HIS A 1 -11.54 -3.37 -3.53
N ILE A 2 -11.28 -2.42 -2.64
CA ILE A 2 -11.25 -0.98 -2.91
C ILE A 2 -9.81 -0.46 -2.79
N VAL A 3 -9.47 0.63 -3.49
CA VAL A 3 -8.15 1.26 -3.41
C VAL A 3 -8.26 2.64 -2.76
N LEU A 4 -7.60 2.82 -1.62
CA LEU A 4 -7.43 4.13 -0.98
C LEU A 4 -6.17 4.78 -1.56
N ARG A 5 -6.35 5.81 -2.37
CA ARG A 5 -5.28 6.49 -3.14
C ARG A 5 -5.17 8.00 -2.89
N GLY A 6 -5.80 8.47 -1.82
CA GLY A 6 -6.06 9.86 -1.54
C GLY A 6 -7.05 10.49 -2.51
N GLY A 7 -7.22 11.81 -2.40
CA GLY A 7 -8.05 12.59 -3.31
C GLY A 7 -7.87 14.09 -3.10
N SER A 8 -8.84 14.88 -3.58
CA SER A 8 -8.85 16.33 -3.40
C SER A 8 -8.93 16.78 -1.93
N ALA A 9 -9.40 15.92 -1.04
CA ALA A 9 -9.44 16.15 0.40
C ALA A 9 -8.11 15.84 1.10
N GLY A 10 -7.11 15.32 0.38
CA GLY A 10 -5.80 14.92 0.90
C GLY A 10 -5.59 13.40 0.91
N PRO A 11 -4.53 12.96 1.61
CA PRO A 11 -4.28 11.54 1.86
C PRO A 11 -5.42 10.86 2.61
N ASN A 12 -5.57 9.55 2.42
CA ASN A 12 -6.57 8.72 3.11
C ASN A 12 -6.04 7.32 3.47
N TYR A 13 -4.76 7.23 3.84
CA TYR A 13 -4.11 5.99 4.29
C TYR A 13 -4.07 5.85 5.82
N ASP A 14 -4.43 6.90 6.55
CA ASP A 14 -4.48 6.91 8.01
C ASP A 14 -5.57 5.98 8.56
N ARG A 15 -5.50 5.68 9.86
CA ARG A 15 -6.38 4.73 10.51
C ARG A 15 -7.85 5.16 10.44
N GLU A 16 -8.13 6.45 10.64
CA GLU A 16 -9.49 6.99 10.59
C GLU A 16 -10.09 6.83 9.20
N SER A 17 -9.31 7.10 8.15
CA SER A 17 -9.70 6.88 6.75
C SER A 17 -9.99 5.41 6.44
N VAL A 18 -9.14 4.48 6.92
CA VAL A 18 -9.36 3.04 6.75
C VAL A 18 -10.64 2.58 7.47
N ILE A 19 -10.88 3.02 8.70
CA ILE A 19 -12.11 2.71 9.45
C ILE A 19 -13.34 3.24 8.73
N GLY A 20 -13.29 4.48 8.22
CA GLY A 20 -14.38 5.05 7.45
C GLY A 20 -14.68 4.23 6.18
N CYS A 21 -13.63 3.72 5.53
CA CYS A 21 -13.77 2.84 4.37
C CYS A 21 -14.38 1.48 4.74
N GLU A 22 -13.94 0.87 5.84
CA GLU A 22 -14.51 -0.38 6.37
C GLU A 22 -16.01 -0.23 6.65
N GLN A 23 -16.42 0.85 7.30
CA GLN A 23 -17.83 1.12 7.60
C GLN A 23 -18.65 1.28 6.31
N ALA A 24 -18.15 2.04 5.33
CA ALA A 24 -18.84 2.25 4.06
C ALA A 24 -19.00 0.92 3.27
N LEU A 25 -18.01 0.04 3.31
CA LEU A 25 -18.11 -1.30 2.71
C LEU A 25 -19.13 -2.17 3.44
N ALA A 26 -19.14 -2.13 4.78
CA ALA A 26 -20.09 -2.88 5.59
C ALA A 26 -21.55 -2.43 5.33
N ASP A 27 -21.79 -1.12 5.28
CA ASP A 27 -23.11 -0.53 4.97
C ASP A 27 -23.60 -0.93 3.56
N ALA A 28 -22.67 -1.16 2.63
CA ALA A 28 -22.94 -1.66 1.29
C ALA A 28 -23.06 -3.20 1.20
N GLY A 29 -22.90 -3.93 2.31
CA GLY A 29 -22.91 -5.40 2.33
C GLY A 29 -21.70 -6.04 1.64
N LEU A 30 -20.58 -5.32 1.56
CA LEU A 30 -19.35 -5.76 0.90
C LEU A 30 -18.28 -6.16 1.93
N THR A 31 -17.46 -7.15 1.57
CA THR A 31 -16.29 -7.53 2.39
C THR A 31 -15.26 -6.40 2.43
N ALA A 32 -14.77 -6.09 3.63
CA ALA A 32 -13.71 -5.11 3.86
C ALA A 32 -12.35 -5.62 3.33
N ASN A 33 -12.11 -5.40 2.04
CA ASN A 33 -10.85 -5.71 1.37
C ASN A 33 -10.26 -4.40 0.81
N VAL A 34 -9.33 -3.82 1.54
CA VAL A 34 -8.73 -2.51 1.27
C VAL A 34 -7.29 -2.68 0.77
N MET A 35 -6.99 -2.09 -0.37
CA MET A 35 -5.63 -1.87 -0.84
C MET A 35 -5.28 -0.39 -0.64
N VAL A 36 -4.09 -0.08 -0.14
CA VAL A 36 -3.62 1.30 -0.01
C VAL A 36 -2.59 1.59 -1.09
N ASP A 37 -2.86 2.62 -1.89
CA ASP A 37 -1.89 3.18 -2.84
C ASP A 37 -0.99 4.16 -2.11
N CYS A 38 0.30 3.86 -2.07
CA CYS A 38 1.29 4.67 -1.36
C CYS A 38 1.72 5.92 -2.14
N SER A 39 1.38 6.02 -3.43
CA SER A 39 1.73 7.11 -4.34
C SER A 39 0.61 8.17 -4.42
N HIS A 40 0.50 8.84 -5.56
CA HIS A 40 -0.56 9.79 -5.90
C HIS A 40 -0.88 10.81 -4.79
N ALA A 41 -2.15 10.93 -4.39
CA ALA A 41 -2.55 11.89 -3.39
C ALA A 41 -2.13 11.46 -1.97
N ASN A 42 -1.90 10.16 -1.73
CA ASN A 42 -1.37 9.67 -0.47
C ASN A 42 0.09 10.08 -0.23
N SER A 43 0.89 10.15 -1.29
CA SER A 43 2.25 10.69 -1.24
C SER A 43 2.32 12.21 -1.40
N ASN A 44 1.18 12.91 -1.53
CA ASN A 44 1.14 14.31 -1.98
C ASN A 44 1.89 14.56 -3.30
N LYS A 45 1.91 13.56 -4.19
CA LYS A 45 2.66 13.52 -5.46
C LYS A 45 4.18 13.65 -5.29
N ASP A 46 4.70 13.30 -4.12
CA ASP A 46 6.13 13.24 -3.84
C ASP A 46 6.52 11.78 -3.63
N HIS A 47 7.17 11.19 -4.64
CA HIS A 47 7.56 9.78 -4.65
C HIS A 47 8.40 9.36 -3.43
N THR A 48 9.19 10.28 -2.86
CA THR A 48 10.02 10.01 -1.67
C THR A 48 9.20 9.77 -0.40
N ARG A 49 7.89 10.05 -0.43
CA ARG A 49 6.98 9.81 0.69
C ARG A 49 6.30 8.45 0.65
N GLN A 50 6.42 7.70 -0.45
CA GLN A 50 5.81 6.36 -0.56
C GLN A 50 6.24 5.40 0.58
N PRO A 51 7.52 5.37 1.03
CA PRO A 51 7.93 4.55 2.16
C PRO A 51 7.19 4.92 3.46
N LEU A 52 7.03 6.22 3.74
CA LEU A 52 6.33 6.69 4.95
C LEU A 52 4.86 6.26 4.96
N VAL A 53 4.20 6.28 3.79
CA VAL A 53 2.83 5.78 3.65
C VAL A 53 2.79 4.28 3.90
N ALA A 54 3.69 3.53 3.27
CA ALA A 54 3.76 2.07 3.41
C ALA A 54 4.03 1.64 4.86
N GLU A 55 4.95 2.31 5.56
CA GLU A 55 5.27 2.09 6.97
C GLU A 55 4.08 2.38 7.88
N SER A 56 3.38 3.51 7.66
CA SER A 56 2.16 3.83 8.42
C SER A 56 1.07 2.77 8.25
N VAL A 57 0.91 2.22 7.05
CA VAL A 57 -0.04 1.12 6.81
C VAL A 57 0.45 -0.18 7.45
N ALA A 58 1.75 -0.46 7.41
CA ALA A 58 2.34 -1.62 8.07
C ALA A 58 2.12 -1.59 9.59
N GLU A 59 2.22 -0.42 10.22
CA GLU A 59 1.90 -0.25 11.65
C GLU A 59 0.43 -0.59 11.95
N GLN A 60 -0.50 -0.23 11.07
CA GLN A 60 -1.91 -0.62 11.22
C GLN A 60 -2.10 -2.13 11.10
N ILE A 61 -1.42 -2.77 10.13
CA ILE A 61 -1.43 -4.23 9.95
C ILE A 61 -0.86 -4.93 11.19
N ALA A 62 0.25 -4.42 11.74
CA ALA A 62 0.88 -4.94 12.95
C ALA A 62 0.01 -4.73 14.20
N ALA A 63 -0.74 -3.63 14.25
CA ALA A 63 -1.72 -3.34 15.30
C ALA A 63 -3.03 -4.16 15.18
N GLY A 64 -3.12 -5.05 14.19
CA GLY A 64 -4.22 -6.01 14.06
C GLY A 64 -5.29 -5.66 13.03
N ASN A 65 -5.13 -4.60 12.22
CA ASN A 65 -6.08 -4.31 11.14
C ASN A 65 -6.10 -5.46 10.13
N ARG A 66 -7.25 -6.13 9.92
CA ARG A 66 -7.35 -7.27 9.00
C ARG A 66 -7.93 -6.92 7.63
N SER A 67 -8.46 -5.72 7.43
CA SER A 67 -9.10 -5.32 6.17
C SER A 67 -8.10 -4.89 5.11
N ILE A 68 -6.91 -4.43 5.52
CA ILE A 68 -5.82 -4.08 4.60
C ILE A 68 -5.18 -5.35 4.08
N VAL A 69 -5.37 -5.59 2.79
CA VAL A 69 -4.95 -6.80 2.08
C VAL A 69 -3.80 -6.56 1.10
N GLY A 70 -3.43 -5.30 0.86
CA GLY A 70 -2.32 -4.98 -0.05
C GLY A 70 -1.88 -3.52 -0.03
N LEU A 71 -0.70 -3.31 -0.58
CA LEU A 71 -0.11 -2.00 -0.87
C LEU A 71 0.14 -1.90 -2.38
N MET A 72 0.09 -0.68 -2.91
CA MET A 72 0.55 -0.36 -4.27
C MET A 72 1.69 0.67 -4.18
N LEU A 73 2.79 0.39 -4.86
CA LEU A 73 3.98 1.26 -4.94
C LEU A 73 4.24 1.57 -6.42
N GLU A 74 4.68 2.79 -6.69
CA GLU A 74 5.24 3.17 -8.00
C GLU A 74 6.76 3.21 -7.88
N SER A 75 7.41 2.17 -8.41
CA SER A 75 8.85 2.00 -8.40
C SER A 75 9.42 1.75 -9.80
N ASN A 76 10.67 2.15 -10.00
CA ASN A 76 11.42 1.89 -11.23
C ASN A 76 12.91 1.69 -10.89
N LEU A 77 13.75 1.43 -11.90
CA LEU A 77 15.19 1.25 -11.66
C LEU A 77 15.85 2.54 -11.17
N GLY A 78 15.46 3.68 -11.74
CA GLY A 78 15.88 5.02 -11.30
C GLY A 78 14.72 5.80 -10.69
N ALA A 79 15.04 6.68 -9.74
CA ALA A 79 14.09 7.51 -9.03
C ALA A 79 13.52 8.63 -9.91
N GLY A 80 12.40 9.20 -9.47
CA GLY A 80 11.79 10.36 -10.08
C GLY A 80 11.09 10.04 -11.40
N ASN A 81 11.02 11.04 -12.26
CA ASN A 81 10.50 10.92 -13.62
C ASN A 81 11.27 11.82 -14.59
N GLN A 82 11.01 11.60 -15.87
CA GLN A 82 11.51 12.38 -16.99
C GLN A 82 10.35 12.70 -17.96
N LYS A 83 10.53 13.71 -18.81
CA LYS A 83 9.53 14.04 -19.83
C LYS A 83 9.71 13.11 -21.03
N LEU A 84 8.59 12.66 -21.60
CA LEU A 84 8.61 11.95 -22.89
C LEU A 84 9.25 12.83 -23.97
N GLY A 85 10.21 12.26 -24.70
CA GLY A 85 11.01 12.95 -25.73
C GLY A 85 11.52 11.97 -26.78
N ASP A 86 12.67 12.28 -27.38
CA ASP A 86 13.34 11.38 -28.31
C ASP A 86 13.76 10.10 -27.57
N PRO A 87 13.32 8.90 -27.99
CA PRO A 87 13.68 7.64 -27.36
C PRO A 87 15.19 7.43 -27.18
N ALA A 88 16.03 7.97 -28.06
CA ALA A 88 17.49 7.85 -27.95
C ALA A 88 18.08 8.70 -26.80
N SER A 89 17.32 9.64 -26.26
CA SER A 89 17.75 10.57 -25.19
C SER A 89 17.17 10.26 -23.82
N LEU A 90 16.25 9.29 -23.72
CA LEU A 90 15.61 8.91 -22.47
C LEU A 90 16.59 8.17 -21.56
N GLU A 91 16.60 8.56 -20.28
CA GLU A 91 17.33 7.85 -19.25
C GLU A 91 16.70 6.47 -19.04
N TYR A 92 17.50 5.43 -19.18
CA TYR A 92 17.02 4.05 -19.00
C TYR A 92 16.55 3.84 -17.56
N GLY A 93 15.36 3.26 -17.41
CA GLY A 93 14.83 2.90 -16.10
C GLY A 93 14.25 4.05 -15.28
N VAL A 94 14.06 5.24 -15.88
CA VAL A 94 13.38 6.38 -15.24
C VAL A 94 11.99 6.55 -15.86
N SER A 95 10.96 6.70 -15.01
CA SER A 95 9.55 6.81 -15.45
C SER A 95 9.30 8.01 -16.37
N ILE A 96 8.45 7.85 -17.40
CA ILE A 96 8.00 8.96 -18.27
C ILE A 96 6.64 9.56 -17.82
N THR A 97 6.07 9.02 -16.75
CA THR A 97 4.76 9.39 -16.20
C THR A 97 4.94 9.92 -14.78
N ASP A 98 4.27 9.33 -13.79
CA ASP A 98 4.44 9.69 -12.39
C ASP A 98 5.83 9.28 -11.88
N ALA A 99 6.31 10.04 -10.89
CA ALA A 99 7.61 9.83 -10.29
C ALA A 99 7.64 8.56 -9.43
N CYS A 100 8.71 7.78 -9.55
CA CYS A 100 8.87 6.51 -8.86
C CYS A 100 9.97 6.58 -7.79
N VAL A 101 9.89 5.73 -6.77
CA VAL A 101 11.06 5.38 -5.95
C VAL A 101 12.03 4.52 -6.78
N ASP A 102 13.32 4.56 -6.48
CA ASP A 102 14.32 3.74 -7.16
C ASP A 102 14.31 2.28 -6.65
N TRP A 103 15.18 1.47 -7.25
CA TRP A 103 15.30 0.06 -6.92
C TRP A 103 15.82 -0.17 -5.50
N GLU A 104 16.84 0.58 -5.09
CA GLU A 104 17.44 0.47 -3.76
C GLU A 104 16.41 0.75 -2.66
N GLU A 105 15.64 1.84 -2.79
CA GLU A 105 14.58 2.20 -1.85
C GLU A 105 13.44 1.16 -1.87
N THR A 106 13.08 0.65 -3.06
CA THR A 106 12.10 -0.44 -3.19
C THR A 106 12.55 -1.70 -2.44
N GLU A 107 13.79 -2.12 -2.64
CA GLU A 107 14.35 -3.32 -2.00
C GLU A 107 14.39 -3.14 -0.48
N THR A 108 14.92 -2.01 0.00
CA THR A 108 14.96 -1.71 1.43
C THR A 108 13.56 -1.72 2.05
N LEU A 109 12.60 -1.06 1.42
CA LEU A 109 11.23 -0.99 1.93
C LEU A 109 10.58 -2.37 1.98
N LEU A 110 10.59 -3.14 0.88
CA LEU A 110 9.95 -4.45 0.83
C LEU A 110 10.55 -5.43 1.83
N ARG A 111 11.89 -5.40 2.03
CA ARG A 111 12.56 -6.22 3.05
C ARG A 111 12.17 -5.81 4.46
N SER A 112 12.13 -4.50 4.75
CA SER A 112 11.70 -3.97 6.05
C SER A 112 10.27 -4.41 6.39
N LEU A 113 9.35 -4.24 5.44
CA LEU A 113 7.94 -4.66 5.57
C LEU A 113 7.82 -6.18 5.78
N ALA A 114 8.54 -6.98 4.99
CA ALA A 114 8.54 -8.43 5.14
C ALA A 114 9.02 -8.87 6.53
N THR A 115 10.09 -8.25 7.05
CA THR A 115 10.58 -8.53 8.40
C THR A 115 9.59 -8.10 9.47
N GLY A 116 9.08 -6.86 9.42
CA GLY A 116 8.18 -6.32 10.44
C GLY A 116 6.81 -7.00 10.47
N LEU A 117 6.31 -7.46 9.32
CA LEU A 117 4.97 -8.05 9.20
C LEU A 117 4.96 -9.58 9.25
N ALA A 118 6.12 -10.24 9.31
CA ALA A 118 6.22 -11.71 9.28
C ALA A 118 5.36 -12.40 10.36
N ALA A 119 5.44 -11.93 11.61
CA ALA A 119 4.64 -12.48 12.71
C ALA A 119 3.15 -12.08 12.59
N PRO A 120 2.78 -10.79 12.49
CA PRO A 120 1.38 -10.39 12.33
C PRO A 120 0.64 -11.09 11.19
N LEU A 121 1.28 -11.27 10.03
CA LEU A 121 0.65 -11.93 8.89
C LEU A 121 0.52 -13.43 9.08
N ARG A 122 1.47 -14.09 9.76
CA ARG A 122 1.36 -15.51 10.12
C ARG A 122 0.19 -15.76 11.07
N ASP A 123 0.01 -14.88 12.06
CA ASP A 123 -1.05 -14.99 13.04
C ASP A 123 -2.45 -14.85 12.41
N ARG A 124 -2.60 -14.02 11.37
CA ARG A 124 -3.85 -13.91 10.59
C ARG A 124 -4.28 -15.24 9.98
N LEU A 125 -3.34 -15.93 9.33
CA LEU A 125 -3.57 -17.22 8.69
C LEU A 125 -3.91 -18.30 9.73
N GLY A 126 -3.23 -18.29 10.88
CA GLY A 126 -3.53 -19.19 11.99
C GLY A 126 -4.94 -19.02 12.55
N ALA A 127 -5.38 -17.76 12.73
CA ALA A 127 -6.71 -17.45 13.23
C ALA A 127 -7.84 -17.81 12.24
N GLU A 128 -7.62 -17.65 10.93
CA GLU A 128 -8.57 -18.06 9.89
C GLU A 128 -8.77 -19.58 9.87
N ASN A 129 -7.69 -20.35 10.00
CA ASN A 129 -7.77 -21.81 10.05
C ASN A 129 -8.54 -22.31 11.29
N GLN A 130 -8.40 -21.65 12.44
CA GLN A 130 -9.18 -21.98 13.63
C GLN A 130 -10.67 -21.63 13.48
N THR A 131 -10.98 -20.47 12.89
CA THR A 131 -12.37 -20.03 12.68
C THR A 131 -13.11 -20.96 11.73
N ASN A 132 -12.47 -21.38 10.63
CA ASN A 132 -13.04 -22.32 9.67
C ASN A 132 -13.24 -23.73 10.25
N ALA A 133 -12.34 -24.18 11.14
CA ALA A 133 -12.50 -25.47 11.82
C ALA A 133 -13.69 -25.49 12.80
N ILE A 134 -13.97 -24.37 13.48
CA ILE A 134 -15.12 -24.23 14.39
C ILE A 134 -16.43 -24.14 13.60
N ALA A 135 -16.45 -23.47 12.45
CA ALA A 135 -17.65 -23.32 11.63
C ALA A 135 -18.06 -24.60 10.87
N ALA A 136 -17.14 -25.57 10.73
CA ALA A 136 -17.37 -26.84 10.03
C ALA A 136 -17.78 -28.01 10.95
N GLY A 137 -17.84 -27.79 12.27
CA GLY A 137 -18.28 -28.78 13.28
C GLY A 137 -19.63 -28.43 13.88
#